data_AF-V4XC95-F1
#
_entry.id   AF-V4XC95-F1
#
_cell.length_a   1.000
_cell.length_b   1.000
_cell.length_c   1.000
_cell.angle_alpha   90.00
_cell.angle_beta   90.00
_cell.angle_gamma   90.00
#
_symmetry.space_group_name_H-M   'P 1'
#
loop_
_entity.id
_entity.type
_entity.pdbx_description
1 polymer ?
#
loop_
_entity_poly.entity_id
_entity_poly.type
_entity_poly.pdbx_seq_one_letter_code
_entity_poly.pdbx_strand_id
1 'polypeptide(L)'
;MTVVLCGVAGDTGNVRPVPSVDETGHVEYVPIPEKGPTSETATYGTIPRRRADGTLADLLTAVRPNSEGPWLDGPAVADQPVHHDPNLDALTYGEHRPGYVAALRGLGPGDAVGFYAGFPTPESDYKRRHLFAWFEVAAEPTVLPPSLAADEVRDRLAAHPENAHAKRFAGNGALYYHDRSFTDRPRDVVVVEGSRGGLLDSVVRLSGARAGPNYYMAESVAAALCPTRRTERGVHLGGIKPAVRCDVPTERFVSFARGE
;
A
#
# COMPACT_ATOMS: atom_id res chain seq x y z
N MET A 1 -17.69 3.46 -12.80
CA MET A 1 -16.90 3.57 -11.56
C MET A 1 -16.18 2.24 -11.36
N THR A 2 -14.91 2.29 -11.01
CA THR A 2 -14.01 1.16 -10.85
C THR A 2 -13.37 1.22 -9.47
N VAL A 3 -13.14 0.05 -8.88
CA VAL A 3 -12.31 -0.07 -7.69
C VAL A 3 -11.04 -0.84 -8.03
N VAL A 4 -9.89 -0.37 -7.55
CA VAL A 4 -8.62 -1.10 -7.63
C VAL A 4 -8.16 -1.45 -6.22
N LEU A 5 -8.03 -2.75 -5.94
CA LEU A 5 -7.44 -3.24 -4.70
C LEU A 5 -5.93 -3.38 -4.85
N CYS A 6 -5.17 -2.68 -4.02
CA CYS A 6 -3.72 -2.60 -4.04
C CYS A 6 -3.11 -3.31 -2.82
N GLY A 7 -2.21 -4.26 -3.09
CA GLY A 7 -1.48 -5.00 -2.06
C GLY A 7 -0.25 -4.24 -1.57
N VAL A 8 -0.29 -3.75 -0.33
CA VAL A 8 0.69 -2.82 0.25
C VAL A 8 1.03 -3.19 1.70
N ALA A 9 1.64 -2.27 2.45
CA ALA A 9 2.06 -2.37 3.86
C ALA A 9 3.24 -3.30 4.14
N GLY A 10 3.84 -3.11 5.33
CA GLY A 10 4.88 -3.96 5.88
C GLY A 10 4.48 -5.44 5.88
N ASP A 11 5.41 -6.32 5.53
CA ASP A 11 5.23 -7.76 5.60
C ASP A 11 6.52 -8.47 6.02
N THR A 12 6.50 -9.80 5.98
CA THR A 12 7.61 -10.65 6.41
C THR A 12 8.92 -10.38 5.67
N GLY A 13 8.88 -9.66 4.54
CA GLY A 13 10.07 -9.24 3.82
C GLY A 13 10.80 -8.06 4.47
N ASN A 14 10.11 -7.20 5.21
CA ASN A 14 10.65 -5.88 5.59
C ASN A 14 10.33 -5.40 7.01
N VAL A 15 9.42 -6.04 7.75
CA VAL A 15 9.14 -5.70 9.15
C VAL A 15 9.00 -6.96 10.00
N ARG A 16 9.41 -6.88 11.26
CA ARG A 16 9.21 -7.95 12.26
C ARG A 16 8.86 -7.33 13.65
N PRO A 17 7.84 -7.83 14.35
CA PRO A 17 6.77 -8.70 13.83
C PRO A 17 5.97 -8.01 12.71
N VAL A 18 5.23 -8.80 11.93
CA VAL A 18 4.20 -8.25 11.03
C VAL A 18 3.00 -7.85 11.89
N PRO A 19 2.35 -6.70 11.64
CA PRO A 19 1.15 -6.32 12.38
C PRO A 19 0.08 -7.40 12.35
N SER A 20 -0.57 -7.65 13.49
CA SER A 20 -1.65 -8.62 13.66
C SER A 20 -3.00 -7.94 13.77
N VAL A 21 -4.04 -8.63 13.32
CA VAL A 21 -5.42 -8.25 13.65
C VAL A 21 -5.66 -8.57 15.13
N ASP A 22 -6.29 -7.66 15.89
CA ASP A 22 -6.69 -7.91 17.27
C ASP A 22 -8.06 -8.61 17.38
N GLU A 23 -8.49 -8.94 18.60
CA GLU A 23 -9.77 -9.63 18.86
C GLU A 23 -11.00 -8.83 18.40
N THR A 24 -10.85 -7.52 18.25
CA THR A 24 -11.91 -6.59 17.78
C THR A 24 -11.83 -6.31 16.28
N GLY A 25 -10.91 -6.96 15.57
CA GLY A 25 -10.74 -6.81 14.13
C GLY A 25 -9.91 -5.59 13.72
N HIS A 26 -9.23 -4.90 14.63
CA HIS A 26 -8.39 -3.75 14.30
C HIS A 26 -6.95 -4.16 13.95
N VAL A 27 -6.23 -3.28 13.26
CA VAL A 27 -4.79 -3.45 12.97
C VAL A 27 -4.08 -2.10 13.05
N GLU A 28 -2.82 -2.10 13.51
CA GLU A 28 -1.93 -0.95 13.35
C GLU A 28 -1.32 -0.97 11.93
N TYR A 29 -1.53 0.10 11.17
CA TYR A 29 -0.92 0.23 9.85
C TYR A 29 0.57 0.57 9.99
N VAL A 30 1.42 -0.33 9.50
CA VAL A 30 2.87 -0.13 9.47
C VAL A 30 3.31 0.02 8.00
N PRO A 31 3.78 1.21 7.59
CA PRO A 31 4.38 1.42 6.27
C PRO A 31 5.67 0.59 6.10
N ILE A 32 6.07 0.34 4.86
CA ILE A 32 7.36 -0.31 4.61
C ILE A 32 8.52 0.65 4.93
N PRO A 33 9.71 0.17 5.28
CA PRO A 33 10.87 1.04 5.51
C PRO A 33 11.32 1.68 4.19
N GLU A 34 11.69 2.96 4.25
CA GLU A 34 12.32 3.63 3.10
C GLU A 34 13.68 3.02 2.82
N LYS A 35 14.00 2.88 1.54
CA LYS A 35 15.11 2.06 1.06
C LYS A 35 16.32 2.86 0.56
N GLY A 36 16.27 4.18 0.63
CA GLY A 36 17.43 5.03 0.41
C GLY A 36 17.11 6.51 0.59
N PRO A 37 17.88 7.43 -0.04
CA PRO A 37 17.74 8.86 0.21
C PRO A 37 16.31 9.37 0.01
N THR A 38 15.81 10.09 1.01
CA THR A 38 14.47 10.67 1.05
C THR A 38 14.48 11.97 1.84
N SER A 39 13.51 12.84 1.57
CA SER A 39 13.19 13.99 2.44
C SER A 39 12.11 13.67 3.47
N GLU A 40 11.65 12.42 3.56
CA GLU A 40 10.72 11.98 4.60
C GLU A 40 11.32 12.18 5.99
N THR A 41 10.62 12.97 6.80
CA THR A 41 10.98 13.23 8.19
C THR A 41 10.28 12.27 9.15
N ALA A 42 9.21 11.60 8.71
CA ALA A 42 8.55 10.58 9.51
C ALA A 42 9.41 9.31 9.60
N THR A 43 9.69 8.89 10.82
CA THR A 43 10.33 7.62 11.14
C THR A 43 9.39 6.74 11.96
N TYR A 44 9.73 5.47 12.15
CA TYR A 44 8.94 4.62 13.05
C TYR A 44 8.90 5.16 14.48
N GLY A 45 9.93 5.90 14.92
CA GLY A 45 9.99 6.53 16.24
C GLY A 45 9.24 7.86 16.35
N THR A 46 8.71 8.42 15.25
CA THR A 46 7.91 9.66 15.28
C THR A 46 6.43 9.43 15.01
N ILE A 47 6.08 8.32 14.35
CA ILE A 47 4.69 8.01 14.01
C ILE A 47 3.99 7.41 15.24
N PRO A 48 2.94 8.05 15.78
CA PRO A 48 2.22 7.52 16.93
C PRO A 48 1.42 6.27 16.54
N ARG A 49 1.23 5.37 17.51
CA ARG A 49 0.31 4.24 17.36
C ARG A 49 -1.13 4.76 17.44
N ARG A 50 -2.03 4.15 16.67
CA ARG A 50 -3.43 4.61 16.60
C ARG A 50 -4.26 4.18 17.81
N ARG A 51 -3.96 3.01 18.38
CA ARG A 51 -4.81 2.34 19.39
C ARG A 51 -4.12 2.13 20.73
N ALA A 52 -2.89 2.62 20.90
CA ALA A 52 -2.13 2.51 22.14
C ALA A 52 -1.11 3.63 22.24
N ASP A 53 -0.54 3.82 23.43
CA ASP A 53 0.53 4.78 23.64
C ASP A 53 1.82 4.34 22.94
N GLY A 54 2.68 5.33 22.64
CA GLY A 54 3.97 5.14 21.99
C GLY A 54 3.93 5.31 20.48
N THR A 55 4.94 4.74 19.82
CA THR A 55 5.26 4.94 18.41
C THR A 55 5.26 3.62 17.66
N LEU A 56 5.27 3.65 16.32
CA LEU A 56 5.36 2.42 15.53
C LEU A 56 6.65 1.63 15.82
N ALA A 57 7.71 2.28 16.29
CA ALA A 57 8.94 1.58 16.70
C ALA A 57 8.69 0.62 17.87
N ASP A 58 7.76 0.93 18.78
CA ASP A 58 7.44 0.07 19.93
C ASP A 58 6.74 -1.24 19.50
N LEU A 59 6.20 -1.30 18.29
CA LEU A 59 5.60 -2.50 17.71
C LEU A 59 6.62 -3.41 17.02
N LEU A 60 7.81 -2.90 16.73
CA LEU A 60 8.76 -3.52 15.82
C LEU A 60 10.05 -3.88 16.57
N THR A 61 10.51 -5.11 16.36
CA THR A 61 11.83 -5.56 16.83
C THR A 61 12.91 -5.42 15.78
N ALA A 62 12.53 -5.40 14.49
CA ALA A 62 13.45 -5.18 13.40
C ALA A 62 12.75 -4.73 12.11
N VAL A 63 13.46 -4.01 11.26
CA VAL A 63 13.04 -3.59 9.91
C VAL A 63 14.13 -3.89 8.90
N ARG A 64 13.76 -4.07 7.64
CA ARG A 64 14.70 -4.37 6.55
C ARG A 64 14.37 -3.56 5.30
N PRO A 65 15.01 -2.39 5.14
CA PRO A 65 14.94 -1.60 3.91
C PRO A 65 15.18 -2.44 2.66
N ASN A 66 14.44 -2.17 1.58
CA ASN A 66 14.47 -2.93 0.31
C ASN A 66 14.10 -4.43 0.41
N SER A 67 13.72 -4.96 1.58
CA SER A 67 13.55 -6.40 1.83
C SER A 67 14.80 -7.24 1.55
N GLU A 68 15.98 -6.62 1.52
CA GLU A 68 17.27 -7.23 1.20
C GLU A 68 18.32 -6.81 2.25
N GLY A 69 19.41 -7.56 2.37
CA GLY A 69 20.48 -7.26 3.32
C GLY A 69 20.14 -7.58 4.78
N PRO A 70 20.93 -7.04 5.74
CA PRO A 70 20.74 -7.29 7.16
C PRO A 70 19.49 -6.59 7.70
N TRP A 71 18.94 -7.15 8.77
CA TRP A 71 17.89 -6.50 9.55
C TRP A 71 18.49 -5.37 10.39
N LEU A 72 17.82 -4.23 10.43
CA LEU A 72 18.06 -3.16 11.39
C LEU A 72 17.22 -3.45 12.63
N ASP A 73 17.83 -3.40 13.81
CA ASP A 73 17.18 -3.70 15.09
C ASP A 73 17.55 -2.68 16.18
N GLY A 74 16.91 -2.82 17.35
CA GLY A 74 17.15 -1.94 18.49
C GLY A 74 16.82 -0.47 18.19
N PRO A 75 17.62 0.49 18.68
CA PRO A 75 17.36 1.92 18.47
C PRO A 75 17.29 2.34 17.00
N ALA A 76 17.98 1.64 16.10
CA ALA A 76 17.99 1.97 14.67
C ALA A 76 16.60 1.82 14.01
N VAL A 77 15.71 1.02 14.61
CA VAL A 77 14.31 0.93 14.15
C VAL A 77 13.61 2.27 14.28
N ALA A 78 13.82 2.98 15.39
CA ALA A 78 13.16 4.26 15.64
C ALA A 78 13.63 5.37 14.70
N ASP A 79 14.89 5.34 14.28
CA ASP A 79 15.49 6.33 13.37
C ASP A 79 15.21 6.05 11.89
N GLN A 80 14.74 4.85 11.55
CA GLN A 80 14.50 4.45 10.15
C GLN A 80 13.31 5.22 9.56
N PRO A 81 13.52 5.99 8.46
CA PRO A 81 12.43 6.64 7.74
C PRO A 81 11.49 5.62 7.11
N VAL A 82 10.21 5.98 7.04
CA VAL A 82 9.19 5.16 6.37
C VAL A 82 9.04 5.51 4.90
N HIS A 83 8.60 4.55 4.09
CA HIS A 83 8.05 4.82 2.77
C HIS A 83 6.52 4.84 2.91
N HIS A 84 5.97 6.03 3.10
CA HIS A 84 4.56 6.22 3.42
C HIS A 84 3.68 6.12 2.16
N ASP A 85 3.51 4.89 1.65
CA ASP A 85 2.67 4.60 0.48
C ASP A 85 1.78 3.37 0.75
N PRO A 86 0.45 3.55 0.92
CA PRO A 86 -0.28 4.82 0.90
C PRO A 86 0.05 5.70 2.11
N ASN A 87 0.05 7.03 1.91
CA ASN A 87 -0.06 8.00 2.99
C ASN A 87 -1.55 8.29 3.21
N LEU A 88 -2.11 7.75 4.29
CA LEU A 88 -3.56 7.79 4.55
C LEU A 88 -4.01 9.08 5.26
N ASP A 89 -3.08 9.87 5.79
CA ASP A 89 -3.38 11.20 6.33
C ASP A 89 -3.52 12.23 5.20
N ALA A 90 -2.62 12.15 4.21
CA ALA A 90 -2.66 12.99 3.02
C ALA A 90 -3.49 12.40 1.86
N LEU A 91 -4.03 11.17 2.04
CA LEU A 91 -4.76 10.42 1.02
C LEU A 91 -4.03 10.35 -0.33
N THR A 92 -2.78 9.93 -0.34
CA THR A 92 -1.99 9.77 -1.56
C THR A 92 -1.36 8.39 -1.65
N TYR A 93 -1.18 7.88 -2.87
CA TYR A 93 -0.53 6.60 -3.12
C TYR A 93 0.25 6.63 -4.43
N GLY A 94 1.53 6.26 -4.35
CA GLY A 94 2.41 6.13 -5.50
C GLY A 94 2.79 4.68 -5.80
N GLU A 95 2.91 4.34 -7.09
CA GLU A 95 3.19 2.97 -7.51
C GLU A 95 3.92 2.89 -8.87
N HIS A 96 4.75 1.87 -9.05
CA HIS A 96 5.61 1.66 -10.22
C HIS A 96 5.53 0.23 -10.79
N ARG A 97 4.91 -0.71 -10.05
CA ARG A 97 4.74 -2.09 -10.50
C ARG A 97 3.83 -2.10 -11.74
N PRO A 98 4.25 -2.68 -12.89
CA PRO A 98 3.53 -2.53 -14.16
C PRO A 98 2.04 -2.91 -14.12
N GLY A 99 1.69 -4.00 -13.40
CA GLY A 99 0.30 -4.43 -13.26
C GLY A 99 -0.57 -3.46 -12.44
N TYR A 100 0.05 -2.76 -11.48
CA TYR A 100 -0.63 -1.74 -10.68
C TYR A 100 -0.76 -0.44 -11.46
N VAL A 101 0.34 0.05 -12.04
CA VAL A 101 0.36 1.23 -12.92
C VAL A 101 -0.71 1.12 -14.00
N ALA A 102 -0.81 -0.05 -14.65
CA ALA A 102 -1.81 -0.29 -15.68
C ALA A 102 -3.25 -0.20 -15.17
N ALA A 103 -3.52 -0.60 -13.93
CA ALA A 103 -4.84 -0.52 -13.31
C ALA A 103 -5.15 0.89 -12.81
N LEU A 104 -4.18 1.55 -12.16
CA LEU A 104 -4.32 2.85 -11.53
C LEU A 104 -4.47 3.98 -12.54
N ARG A 105 -3.72 3.98 -13.64
CA ARG A 105 -3.79 5.04 -14.67
C ARG A 105 -5.14 5.16 -15.38
N GLY A 106 -6.02 4.18 -15.21
CA GLY A 106 -7.35 4.16 -15.80
C GLY A 106 -8.45 4.46 -14.78
N LEU A 107 -8.08 5.02 -13.63
CA LEU A 107 -9.00 5.56 -12.64
C LEU A 107 -9.26 7.03 -12.94
N GLY A 108 -10.46 7.51 -12.62
CA GLY A 108 -10.80 8.93 -12.62
C GLY A 108 -11.53 9.34 -11.34
N PRO A 109 -11.91 10.63 -11.21
CA PRO A 109 -12.65 11.13 -10.06
C PRO A 109 -13.90 10.29 -9.75
N GLY A 110 -14.07 9.92 -8.48
CA GLY A 110 -15.19 9.11 -8.00
C GLY A 110 -14.98 7.60 -8.08
N ASP A 111 -13.89 7.11 -8.69
CA ASP A 111 -13.40 5.74 -8.52
C ASP A 111 -12.78 5.55 -7.13
N ALA A 112 -12.38 4.32 -6.75
CA ALA A 112 -11.73 4.08 -5.45
C ALA A 112 -10.50 3.18 -5.52
N VAL A 113 -9.57 3.42 -4.59
CA VAL A 113 -8.43 2.55 -4.31
C VAL A 113 -8.62 1.92 -2.94
N GLY A 114 -8.67 0.59 -2.88
CA GLY A 114 -8.69 -0.17 -1.63
C GLY A 114 -7.31 -0.75 -1.32
N PHE A 115 -6.89 -0.74 -0.07
CA PHE A 115 -5.57 -1.22 0.34
C PHE A 115 -5.70 -2.48 1.18
N TYR A 116 -4.98 -3.52 0.78
CA TYR A 116 -5.00 -4.79 1.49
C TYR A 116 -3.60 -5.31 1.78
N ALA A 117 -3.49 -6.07 2.88
CA ALA A 117 -2.24 -6.68 3.31
C ALA A 117 -2.50 -8.04 3.97
N GLY A 118 -1.42 -8.75 4.30
CA GLY A 118 -1.49 -10.06 4.96
C GLY A 118 -1.25 -9.92 6.46
N PHE A 119 -2.26 -10.21 7.27
CA PHE A 119 -2.16 -10.12 8.72
C PHE A 119 -2.53 -11.45 9.37
N PRO A 120 -1.76 -11.93 10.38
CA PRO A 120 -2.23 -12.98 11.27
C PRO A 120 -3.41 -12.47 12.12
N THR A 121 -4.10 -13.40 12.75
CA THR A 121 -5.23 -13.13 13.66
C THR A 121 -4.96 -13.82 15.01
N PRO A 122 -5.72 -13.50 16.08
CA PRO A 122 -5.53 -14.13 17.38
C PRO A 122 -5.67 -15.66 17.34
N GLU A 123 -6.46 -16.17 16.38
CA GLU A 123 -6.69 -17.61 16.19
C GLU A 123 -5.63 -18.29 15.31
N SER A 124 -4.81 -17.53 14.57
CA SER A 124 -3.84 -18.10 13.65
C SER A 124 -2.72 -17.17 13.22
N ASP A 125 -1.48 -17.66 13.31
CA ASP A 125 -0.29 -17.06 12.67
C ASP A 125 -0.33 -17.11 11.13
N TYR A 126 -1.27 -17.89 10.57
CA TYR A 126 -1.46 -17.94 9.12
C TYR A 126 -2.09 -16.65 8.62
N LYS A 127 -1.26 -15.79 8.03
CA LYS A 127 -1.65 -14.50 7.49
C LYS A 127 -2.81 -14.63 6.51
N ARG A 128 -3.90 -13.89 6.71
CA ARG A 128 -5.01 -13.77 5.75
C ARG A 128 -4.95 -12.39 5.09
N ARG A 129 -5.50 -12.29 3.87
CA ARG A 129 -5.58 -11.02 3.15
C ARG A 129 -6.77 -10.23 3.67
N HIS A 130 -6.50 -9.04 4.20
CA HIS A 130 -7.51 -8.14 4.72
C HIS A 130 -7.40 -6.77 4.07
N LEU A 131 -8.53 -6.21 3.69
CA LEU A 131 -8.70 -4.80 3.37
C LEU A 131 -8.58 -4.01 4.68
N PHE A 132 -7.73 -3.00 4.72
CA PHE A 132 -7.47 -2.21 5.94
C PHE A 132 -7.63 -0.72 5.75
N ALA A 133 -7.69 -0.23 4.51
CA ALA A 133 -7.90 1.16 4.18
C ALA A 133 -8.48 1.31 2.78
N TRP A 134 -8.97 2.50 2.47
CA TRP A 134 -9.32 2.90 1.12
C TRP A 134 -9.35 4.41 0.98
N PHE A 135 -9.36 4.93 -0.25
CA PHE A 135 -9.83 6.28 -0.52
C PHE A 135 -10.53 6.37 -1.88
N GLU A 136 -11.42 7.35 -2.02
CA GLU A 136 -12.01 7.74 -3.29
C GLU A 136 -11.06 8.64 -4.07
N VAL A 137 -10.88 8.39 -5.35
CA VAL A 137 -9.99 9.15 -6.24
C VAL A 137 -10.52 10.57 -6.44
N ALA A 138 -9.68 11.57 -6.20
CA ALA A 138 -10.04 12.99 -6.29
C ALA A 138 -9.88 13.55 -7.71
N ALA A 139 -8.83 13.12 -8.41
CA ALA A 139 -8.39 13.67 -9.69
C ALA A 139 -7.83 12.57 -10.59
N GLU A 140 -7.64 12.91 -11.87
CA GLU A 140 -6.93 12.04 -12.80
C GLU A 140 -5.51 11.72 -12.26
N PRO A 141 -5.08 10.44 -12.26
CA PRO A 141 -3.76 10.05 -11.77
C PRO A 141 -2.62 10.77 -12.49
N THR A 142 -1.63 11.24 -11.73
CA THR A 142 -0.41 11.81 -12.29
C THR A 142 0.51 10.68 -12.75
N VAL A 143 0.70 10.56 -14.06
CA VAL A 143 1.62 9.57 -14.66
C VAL A 143 2.96 10.24 -14.96
N LEU A 144 4.04 9.60 -14.53
CA LEU A 144 5.42 10.03 -14.70
C LEU A 144 6.18 8.96 -15.51
N PRO A 145 6.21 9.07 -16.85
CA PRO A 145 7.03 8.19 -17.67
C PRO A 145 8.54 8.43 -17.48
N PRO A 146 9.40 7.43 -17.70
CA PRO A 146 10.86 7.59 -17.64
C PRO A 146 11.45 8.56 -18.65
N SER A 147 10.70 8.92 -19.70
CA SER A 147 11.12 9.87 -20.73
C SER A 147 10.95 11.34 -20.31
N LEU A 148 10.28 11.62 -19.19
CA LEU A 148 10.14 12.99 -18.70
C LEU A 148 11.48 13.57 -18.27
N ALA A 149 11.71 14.85 -18.58
CA ALA A 149 12.86 15.59 -18.07
C ALA A 149 12.75 15.77 -16.55
N ALA A 150 13.88 15.87 -15.85
CA ALA A 150 13.92 15.98 -14.39
C ALA A 150 13.13 17.21 -13.87
N ASP A 151 13.19 18.33 -14.58
CA ASP A 151 12.44 19.54 -14.20
C ASP A 151 10.92 19.33 -14.33
N GLU A 152 10.48 18.63 -15.38
CA GLU A 152 9.05 18.30 -15.54
C GLU A 152 8.57 17.29 -14.49
N VAL A 153 9.41 16.32 -14.11
CA VAL A 153 9.11 15.42 -12.98
C VAL A 153 8.99 16.22 -11.68
N ARG A 154 9.88 17.19 -11.45
CA ARG A 154 9.85 18.06 -10.27
C ARG A 154 8.55 18.86 -10.22
N ASP A 155 8.18 19.51 -11.31
CA ASP A 155 6.98 20.35 -11.39
C ASP A 155 5.71 19.53 -11.14
N ARG A 156 5.63 18.31 -11.70
CA ARG A 156 4.50 17.42 -11.47
C ARG A 156 4.44 16.92 -10.02
N LEU A 157 5.58 16.55 -9.42
CA LEU A 157 5.64 16.08 -8.03
C LEU A 157 5.45 17.19 -7.00
N ALA A 158 5.65 18.46 -7.37
CA ALA A 158 5.39 19.60 -6.48
C ALA A 158 3.92 19.71 -6.06
N ALA A 159 2.99 19.16 -6.85
CA ALA A 159 1.59 19.04 -6.49
C ALA A 159 1.31 17.95 -5.43
N HIS A 160 2.26 17.03 -5.21
CA HIS A 160 2.09 15.83 -4.37
C HIS A 160 3.15 15.74 -3.27
N PRO A 161 3.42 16.79 -2.48
CA PRO A 161 4.58 16.84 -1.58
C PRO A 161 4.58 15.75 -0.51
N GLU A 162 3.40 15.27 -0.11
CA GLU A 162 3.24 14.22 0.89
C GLU A 162 3.36 12.79 0.34
N ASN A 163 3.46 12.63 -0.98
CA ASN A 163 3.64 11.33 -1.60
C ASN A 163 5.09 10.84 -1.43
N ALA A 164 5.27 9.55 -1.11
CA ALA A 164 6.61 9.03 -0.86
C ALA A 164 7.54 9.08 -2.08
N HIS A 165 7.01 9.08 -3.32
CA HIS A 165 7.82 9.28 -4.52
C HIS A 165 8.25 10.73 -4.73
N ALA A 166 7.45 11.71 -4.30
CA ALA A 166 7.86 13.11 -4.26
C ALA A 166 8.98 13.31 -3.22
N LYS A 167 8.81 12.76 -2.02
CA LYS A 167 9.82 12.83 -0.95
C LYS A 167 11.13 12.17 -1.34
N ARG A 168 11.06 11.02 -2.02
CA ARG A 168 12.23 10.33 -2.58
C ARG A 168 12.90 11.14 -3.69
N PHE A 169 12.12 11.71 -4.61
CA PHE A 169 12.68 12.57 -5.67
C PHE A 169 13.42 13.77 -5.07
N ALA A 170 12.87 14.42 -4.05
CA ALA A 170 13.53 15.53 -3.37
C ALA A 170 14.83 15.12 -2.65
N GLY A 171 14.89 13.91 -2.08
CA GLY A 171 16.09 13.40 -1.41
C GLY A 171 17.16 12.85 -2.35
N ASN A 172 16.78 12.29 -3.50
CA ASN A 172 17.69 11.58 -4.42
C ASN A 172 17.98 12.34 -5.72
N GLY A 173 17.16 13.34 -6.07
CA GLY A 173 17.22 14.06 -7.36
C GLY A 173 16.62 13.29 -8.55
N ALA A 174 16.17 12.05 -8.34
CA ALA A 174 15.52 11.22 -9.35
C ALA A 174 14.55 10.21 -8.71
N LEU A 175 13.53 9.81 -9.46
CA LEU A 175 12.73 8.63 -9.14
C LEU A 175 13.58 7.38 -9.39
N TYR A 176 13.58 6.42 -8.46
CA TYR A 176 14.44 5.23 -8.59
C TYR A 176 14.21 4.43 -9.86
N TYR A 177 12.96 4.31 -10.31
CA TYR A 177 12.67 3.58 -11.55
C TYR A 177 12.87 4.44 -12.82
N HIS A 178 13.36 5.67 -12.68
CA HIS A 178 13.89 6.48 -13.78
C HIS A 178 15.43 6.51 -13.74
N ASP A 179 16.03 6.26 -12.58
CA ASP A 179 17.47 6.20 -12.38
C ASP A 179 18.07 4.90 -12.93
N ARG A 180 18.92 5.04 -13.95
CA ARG A 180 19.60 3.92 -14.59
C ARG A 180 20.69 3.28 -13.73
N SER A 181 21.18 3.97 -12.71
CA SER A 181 22.09 3.36 -11.73
C SER A 181 21.35 2.37 -10.81
N PHE A 182 20.03 2.52 -10.68
CA PHE A 182 19.19 1.66 -9.87
C PHE A 182 18.54 0.52 -10.67
N THR A 183 18.15 0.77 -11.93
CA THR A 183 17.50 -0.25 -12.75
C THR A 183 17.79 -0.14 -14.25
N ASP A 184 18.02 -1.29 -14.90
CA ASP A 184 18.11 -1.39 -16.36
C ASP A 184 16.74 -1.38 -17.07
N ARG A 185 15.64 -1.42 -16.31
CA ARG A 185 14.27 -1.50 -16.83
C ARG A 185 13.42 -0.39 -16.23
N PRO A 186 13.60 0.86 -16.69
CA PRO A 186 12.87 1.97 -16.13
C PRO A 186 11.37 1.81 -16.32
N ARG A 187 10.58 2.33 -15.38
CA ARG A 187 9.13 2.15 -15.30
C ARG A 187 8.44 3.47 -15.05
N ASP A 188 7.25 3.61 -15.61
CA ASP A 188 6.32 4.65 -15.23
C ASP A 188 6.04 4.59 -13.72
N VAL A 189 5.95 5.76 -13.11
CA VAL A 189 5.42 5.94 -11.75
C VAL A 189 4.06 6.63 -11.86
N VAL A 190 3.07 6.15 -11.11
CA VAL A 190 1.74 6.77 -11.02
C VAL A 190 1.52 7.24 -9.59
N VAL A 191 1.04 8.48 -9.45
CA VAL A 191 0.56 9.04 -8.18
C VAL A 191 -0.94 9.24 -8.27
N VAL A 192 -1.66 8.76 -7.26
CA VAL A 192 -3.11 8.90 -7.12
C VAL A 192 -3.41 9.68 -5.84
N GLU A 193 -4.31 10.65 -5.94
CA GLU A 193 -4.81 11.43 -4.82
C GLU A 193 -6.25 11.06 -4.47
N GLY A 194 -6.56 11.13 -3.19
CA GLY A 194 -7.85 10.81 -2.63
C GLY A 194 -8.58 12.02 -2.06
N SER A 195 -9.91 12.00 -2.13
CA SER A 195 -10.79 13.07 -1.63
C SER A 195 -11.41 12.73 -0.27
N ARG A 196 -11.64 11.44 -0.02
CA ARG A 196 -12.18 10.92 1.25
C ARG A 196 -11.79 9.46 1.44
N GLY A 197 -11.80 9.00 2.68
CA GLY A 197 -11.47 7.63 3.05
C GLY A 197 -10.54 7.61 4.25
N GLY A 198 -9.64 6.64 4.29
CA GLY A 198 -8.63 6.46 5.32
C GLY A 198 -8.54 5.00 5.77
N LEU A 199 -7.90 4.81 6.93
CA LEU A 199 -7.90 3.53 7.62
C LEU A 199 -9.32 3.13 8.01
N LEU A 200 -9.63 1.84 7.85
CA LEU A 200 -10.84 1.26 8.39
C LEU A 200 -10.74 1.20 9.91
N ASP A 201 -11.89 1.22 10.59
CA ASP A 201 -11.92 0.92 12.02
C ASP A 201 -11.55 -0.55 12.22
N SER A 202 -12.31 -1.47 11.63
CA SER A 202 -12.01 -2.91 11.58
C SER A 202 -11.68 -3.37 10.16
N VAL A 203 -10.73 -4.29 10.03
CA VAL A 203 -10.32 -4.83 8.74
C VAL A 203 -11.35 -5.81 8.18
N VAL A 204 -11.46 -5.86 6.85
CA VAL A 204 -12.36 -6.80 6.17
C VAL A 204 -11.56 -7.92 5.52
N ARG A 205 -11.82 -9.16 5.92
CA ARG A 205 -11.15 -10.33 5.34
C ARG A 205 -11.56 -10.54 3.88
N LEU A 206 -10.58 -10.45 2.98
CA LEU A 206 -10.76 -10.69 1.55
C LEU A 206 -10.54 -12.15 1.17
N SER A 207 -9.54 -12.81 1.77
CA SER A 207 -9.17 -14.19 1.38
C SER A 207 -10.05 -15.26 2.00
N GLY A 208 -10.32 -16.34 1.26
CA GLY A 208 -11.05 -17.52 1.75
C GLY A 208 -10.28 -18.37 2.78
N ALA A 209 -10.81 -19.54 3.11
CA ALA A 209 -10.24 -20.46 4.11
C ALA A 209 -9.03 -21.27 3.60
N ARG A 210 -8.89 -21.42 2.27
CA ARG A 210 -7.81 -22.18 1.64
C ARG A 210 -6.45 -21.77 2.18
N ALA A 211 -5.65 -22.75 2.61
CA ALA A 211 -4.26 -22.57 2.99
C ALA A 211 -3.34 -23.04 1.86
N GLY A 212 -2.20 -22.38 1.71
CA GLY A 212 -1.21 -22.69 0.68
C GLY A 212 -0.25 -21.52 0.43
N PRO A 213 0.64 -21.65 -0.57
CA PRO A 213 1.60 -20.59 -0.91
C PRO A 213 0.94 -19.37 -1.56
N ASN A 214 -0.31 -19.51 -2.01
CA ASN A 214 -1.07 -18.45 -2.65
C ASN A 214 -2.42 -18.24 -1.95
N TYR A 215 -2.86 -17.00 -1.91
CA TYR A 215 -4.14 -16.55 -1.37
C TYR A 215 -5.14 -16.35 -2.50
N TYR A 216 -6.40 -16.68 -2.23
CA TYR A 216 -7.50 -16.46 -3.16
C TYR A 216 -8.64 -15.76 -2.43
N MET A 217 -9.32 -14.85 -3.13
CA MET A 217 -10.48 -14.14 -2.62
C MET A 217 -11.58 -15.13 -2.25
N ALA A 218 -12.28 -14.88 -1.14
CA ALA A 218 -13.47 -15.63 -0.79
C ALA A 218 -14.57 -15.42 -1.85
N GLU A 219 -15.37 -16.44 -2.14
CA GLU A 219 -16.41 -16.35 -3.18
C GLU A 219 -17.48 -15.31 -2.87
N SER A 220 -17.87 -15.17 -1.59
CA SER A 220 -18.79 -14.12 -1.14
C SER A 220 -18.23 -12.72 -1.39
N VAL A 221 -16.93 -12.53 -1.15
CA VAL A 221 -16.23 -11.25 -1.42
C VAL A 221 -16.13 -11.00 -2.92
N ALA A 222 -15.83 -12.03 -3.72
CA ALA A 222 -15.80 -11.89 -5.18
C ALA A 222 -17.19 -11.54 -5.76
N ALA A 223 -18.27 -12.10 -5.20
CA ALA A 223 -19.63 -11.75 -5.59
C ALA A 223 -20.01 -10.31 -5.20
N ALA A 224 -19.47 -9.81 -4.08
CA ALA A 224 -19.70 -8.44 -3.64
C ALA A 224 -18.91 -7.41 -4.48
N LEU A 225 -17.65 -7.71 -4.79
CA LEU A 225 -16.70 -6.77 -5.39
C LEU A 225 -16.54 -6.92 -6.90
N CYS A 226 -17.13 -7.94 -7.53
CA CYS A 226 -17.13 -8.15 -8.99
C CYS A 226 -15.73 -7.98 -9.64
N PRO A 227 -14.70 -8.74 -9.21
CA PRO A 227 -13.35 -8.62 -9.76
C PRO A 227 -13.32 -9.03 -11.23
N THR A 228 -12.63 -8.25 -12.07
CA THR A 228 -12.66 -8.41 -13.53
C THR A 228 -11.80 -9.56 -14.04
N ARG A 229 -10.87 -10.06 -13.22
CA ARG A 229 -9.99 -11.18 -13.57
C ARG A 229 -10.18 -12.35 -12.62
N ARG A 230 -10.48 -13.51 -13.19
CA ARG A 230 -10.69 -14.76 -12.47
C ARG A 230 -9.99 -15.91 -13.19
N THR A 231 -9.48 -16.86 -12.43
CA THR A 231 -8.93 -18.14 -12.93
C THR A 231 -9.82 -19.29 -12.48
N GLU A 232 -9.57 -20.50 -12.95
CA GLU A 232 -10.23 -21.73 -12.44
C GLU A 232 -10.07 -21.91 -10.93
N ARG A 233 -9.00 -21.35 -10.34
CA ARG A 233 -8.74 -21.39 -8.89
C ARG A 233 -9.38 -20.22 -8.12
N GLY A 234 -10.14 -19.36 -8.80
CA GLY A 234 -10.72 -18.14 -8.26
C GLY A 234 -9.88 -16.89 -8.53
N VAL A 235 -10.13 -15.85 -7.74
CA VAL A 235 -9.48 -14.53 -7.86
C VAL A 235 -8.22 -14.53 -7.00
N HIS A 236 -7.07 -14.36 -7.63
CA HIS A 236 -5.77 -14.47 -6.97
C HIS A 236 -5.45 -13.21 -6.13
N LEU A 237 -5.17 -13.40 -4.85
CA LEU A 237 -4.73 -12.36 -3.90
C LEU A 237 -3.25 -12.54 -3.46
N GLY A 238 -2.49 -13.31 -4.25
CA GLY A 238 -1.03 -13.29 -4.23
C GLY A 238 -0.35 -14.50 -3.62
N GLY A 239 0.92 -14.67 -4.01
CA GLY A 239 2.07 -14.89 -3.12
C GLY A 239 2.86 -13.58 -3.03
N ILE A 240 3.13 -12.95 -4.19
CA ILE A 240 3.33 -11.50 -4.35
C ILE A 240 1.95 -10.84 -4.51
N LYS A 241 1.63 -9.82 -3.70
CA LYS A 241 0.31 -9.18 -3.66
C LYS A 241 0.00 -8.47 -5.02
N PRO A 242 -1.01 -8.86 -5.82
CA PRO A 242 -1.34 -8.20 -7.09
C PRO A 242 -2.30 -7.01 -6.93
N ALA A 243 -2.41 -6.18 -7.97
CA ALA A 243 -3.55 -5.27 -8.12
C ALA A 243 -4.76 -6.06 -8.61
N VAL A 244 -5.94 -5.82 -8.03
CA VAL A 244 -7.21 -6.44 -8.45
C VAL A 244 -8.18 -5.34 -8.87
N ARG A 245 -8.58 -5.35 -10.14
CA ARG A 245 -9.63 -4.45 -10.64
C ARG A 245 -11.00 -5.06 -10.37
N CYS A 246 -11.91 -4.25 -9.88
CA CYS A 246 -13.27 -4.57 -9.47
C CYS A 246 -14.25 -3.68 -10.24
N ASP A 247 -15.23 -4.29 -10.89
CA ASP A 247 -16.29 -3.60 -11.60
C ASP A 247 -17.49 -3.43 -10.66
N VAL A 248 -17.32 -2.52 -9.71
CA VAL A 248 -18.29 -2.23 -8.66
C VAL A 248 -18.37 -0.72 -8.46
N PRO A 249 -19.57 -0.14 -8.26
CA PRO A 249 -19.68 1.26 -7.88
C PRO A 249 -18.96 1.54 -6.56
N THR A 250 -18.35 2.72 -6.44
CA THR A 250 -17.62 3.13 -5.24
C THR A 250 -18.50 3.07 -4.00
N GLU A 251 -19.75 3.50 -4.07
CA GLU A 251 -20.71 3.43 -2.95
C GLU A 251 -20.88 2.00 -2.41
N ARG A 252 -21.06 1.02 -3.31
CA ARG A 252 -21.21 -0.39 -2.92
C ARG A 252 -19.91 -0.95 -2.33
N PHE A 253 -18.75 -0.53 -2.83
CA PHE A 253 -17.47 -0.88 -2.22
C PHE A 253 -17.32 -0.26 -0.83
N VAL A 254 -17.75 0.98 -0.62
CA VAL A 254 -17.69 1.64 0.69
C VAL A 254 -18.59 0.94 1.71
N SER A 255 -19.82 0.59 1.35
CA SER A 255 -20.70 -0.21 2.24
C SER A 255 -20.05 -1.56 2.58
N PHE A 256 -19.50 -2.27 1.58
CA PHE A 256 -18.73 -3.49 1.83
C PHE A 256 -17.56 -3.27 2.79
N ALA A 257 -16.78 -2.20 2.60
CA ALA A 257 -15.61 -1.89 3.42
C ALA A 257 -15.97 -1.52 4.87
N ARG A 258 -17.20 -1.04 5.09
CA ARG A 258 -17.75 -0.68 6.42
C ARG A 258 -18.57 -1.79 7.06
N GLY A 259 -18.88 -2.86 6.33
CA GLY A 259 -19.74 -3.94 6.81
C GLY A 259 -21.22 -3.57 6.87
N GLU A 260 -21.66 -2.65 5.99
CA GLU A 260 -23.05 -2.19 5.83
C GLU A 260 -23.83 -3.02 4.81
#